data_AF-A0A8X6SKD0-F1
#
_entry.id   AF-A0A8X6SKD0-F1
#
_cell.length_a   1.000
_cell.length_b   1.000
_cell.length_c   1.000
_cell.angle_alpha   90.00
_cell.angle_beta   90.00
_cell.angle_gamma   90.00
#
_symmetry.space_group_name_H-M   'P 1'
#
loop_
_entity.id
_entity.type
_entity.pdbx_description
1 polymer ?
#
loop_
_entity_poly.entity_id
_entity_poly.type
_entity_poly.pdbx_seq_one_letter_code
_entity_poly.pdbx_strand_id
1 'polypeptide(L)'
;MATCNAWIMYIRHCKQCEIPLKNRLHLIDFKLAIAESLIKAEVSEEAVQERPQRRKYQHFVPLPVNDVRYDRTGHFPEHVKRENQMKCRLPGCPGKSRVRCIKCDLYLCLQNRNCFFEFHNK
;
A
#
# COMPACT_ATOMS: atom_id res chain seq x y z
N MET A 1 21.28 4.18 -9.85
CA MET A 1 22.66 3.68 -9.97
C MET A 1 23.65 4.43 -9.07
N ALA A 2 23.60 5.76 -8.95
CA ALA A 2 24.55 6.54 -8.14
C ALA A 2 24.69 6.08 -6.67
N THR A 3 23.57 5.80 -5.98
CA THR A 3 23.59 5.34 -4.58
C THR A 3 24.24 3.98 -4.39
N CYS A 4 24.13 3.07 -5.37
CA CYS A 4 24.79 1.77 -5.34
C CYS A 4 26.31 1.92 -5.49
N ASN A 5 26.75 2.80 -6.39
CA ASN A 5 28.17 3.06 -6.59
C ASN A 5 28.80 3.74 -5.36
N ALA A 6 28.11 4.73 -4.78
CA ALA A 6 28.53 5.38 -3.54
C ALA A 6 28.66 4.39 -2.38
N TRP A 7 27.75 3.41 -2.27
CA TRP A 7 27.82 2.35 -1.27
C TRP A 7 29.05 1.45 -1.46
N ILE A 8 29.37 1.05 -2.70
CA ILE A 8 30.58 0.26 -2.99
C ILE A 8 31.83 1.04 -2.58
N MET A 9 31.88 2.34 -2.86
CA MET A 9 32.99 3.20 -2.43
C MET A 9 33.09 3.30 -0.90
N TYR A 10 31.96 3.47 -0.20
CA TYR A 10 31.90 3.49 1.26
C TYR A 10 32.46 2.21 1.87
N ILE A 11 32.08 1.03 1.35
CA ILE A 11 32.58 -0.26 1.85
C ILE A 11 34.09 -0.41 1.59
N ARG A 12 34.58 0.04 0.43
CA ARG A 12 36.03 0.04 0.12
C ARG A 12 36.80 0.93 1.09
N HIS A 13 36.30 2.14 1.35
CA HIS A 13 36.91 3.06 2.30
C HIS A 13 36.91 2.49 3.73
N CYS A 14 35.82 1.86 4.17
CA CYS A 14 35.77 1.18 5.48
C CYS A 14 36.79 0.05 5.62
N LYS A 15 37.14 -0.64 4.52
CA LYS A 15 38.20 -1.66 4.52
C LYS A 15 39.58 -1.02 4.62
N GLN A 16 39.82 0.06 3.89
CA GLN A 16 41.11 0.77 3.89
C GLN A 16 41.42 1.42 5.24
N CYS A 17 40.41 1.97 5.92
CA CYS A 17 40.56 2.57 7.25
C CYS A 17 40.40 1.56 8.40
N GLU A 18 40.41 0.25 8.10
CA GLU A 18 40.29 -0.85 9.08
C GLU A 18 39.09 -0.71 10.04
N ILE A 19 37.99 -0.13 9.57
CA ILE A 19 36.81 0.11 10.39
C ILE A 19 36.14 -1.24 10.70
N PRO A 20 35.94 -1.61 11.97
CA PRO A 20 35.27 -2.85 12.36
C PRO A 20 33.84 -2.92 11.79
N LEU A 21 33.37 -4.12 11.42
CA LEU A 21 32.03 -4.33 10.84
C LEU A 21 30.91 -3.75 11.72
N LYS A 22 31.04 -3.86 13.05
CA LYS A 22 30.11 -3.30 14.04
C LYS A 22 29.96 -1.77 13.99
N ASN A 23 30.93 -1.07 13.41
CA ASN A 23 30.96 0.39 13.32
C ASN A 23 30.63 0.87 11.88
N ARG A 24 30.31 -0.04 10.97
CA ARG A 24 29.87 0.30 9.62
C ARG A 24 28.37 0.46 9.60
N LEU A 25 27.88 1.45 8.87
CA LEU A 25 26.46 1.62 8.62
C LEU A 25 25.93 0.44 7.82
N HIS A 26 24.67 0.07 8.03
CA HIS A 26 23.98 -0.81 7.10
C HIS A 26 23.53 -0.01 5.86
N LEU A 27 23.21 -0.71 4.76
CA LEU A 27 22.84 -0.06 3.50
C LEU A 27 21.63 0.88 3.66
N ILE A 28 20.70 0.54 4.55
CA ILE A 28 19.52 1.37 4.83
C ILE A 28 19.95 2.65 5.55
N ASP A 29 20.77 2.54 6.60
CA ASP A 29 21.24 3.71 7.37
C ASP A 29 22.10 4.63 6.51
N PHE A 30 22.92 4.07 5.62
CA PHE A 30 23.69 4.84 4.65
C PHE A 30 22.80 5.61 3.68
N LYS A 31 21.74 4.98 3.16
CA LYS A 31 20.76 5.66 2.29
C LYS A 31 19.99 6.73 3.07
N LEU A 32 19.67 6.48 4.34
CA LEU A 32 18.98 7.43 5.21
C LEU A 32 19.86 8.68 5.44
N ALA A 33 21.13 8.49 5.79
CA ALA A 33 22.08 9.60 5.96
C ALA A 33 22.24 10.46 4.69
N ILE A 34 22.28 9.83 3.50
CA ILE A 34 22.28 10.57 2.23
C ILE A 34 20.99 11.38 2.07
N ALA A 35 19.83 10.76 2.32
CA ALA A 35 18.54 11.44 2.20
C ALA A 35 18.44 12.64 3.15
N GLU A 36 18.83 12.48 4.42
CA GLU A 36 18.85 13.58 5.40
C GLU A 36 19.77 14.73 4.96
N SER A 37 20.94 14.41 4.40
CA SER A 37 21.89 15.40 3.93
C SER A 37 21.35 16.20 2.75
N LEU A 38 20.69 15.52 1.80
CA LEU A 38 20.06 16.16 0.64
C LEU A 38 18.87 17.02 1.04
N ILE A 39 18.01 16.53 1.93
CA ILE A 39 16.85 17.29 2.44
C ILE A 39 17.33 18.56 3.15
N LYS A 40 18.41 18.49 3.94
CA LYS A 40 18.99 19.66 4.62
C LYS A 40 19.60 20.65 3.62
N ALA A 41 20.26 20.15 2.58
CA ALA A 41 20.86 20.99 1.53
C ALA A 41 19.80 21.73 0.69
N GLU A 42 18.69 21.06 0.35
CA GLU A 42 17.55 21.67 -0.37
C GLU A 42 16.84 22.76 0.46
N VAL A 43 17.00 22.77 1.79
CA VAL A 43 16.42 23.81 2.65
C VAL A 43 17.29 25.08 2.71
N SER A 44 18.58 25.00 2.36
CA SER A 44 19.51 26.15 2.39
C SER A 44 19.59 26.94 1.07
N GLU A 45 19.24 26.32 -0.06
CA GLU A 45 19.14 26.97 -1.36
C GLU A 45 17.65 27.11 -1.69
N GLU A 46 17.11 28.32 -1.50
CA GLU A 46 15.74 28.75 -1.80
C GLU A 46 14.87 27.79 -2.64
N ALA A 47 13.76 27.29 -2.07
CA ALA A 47 12.75 26.60 -2.88
C ALA A 47 11.32 26.90 -2.42
N VAL A 48 10.80 28.03 -2.92
CA VAL A 48 9.41 28.11 -3.40
C VAL A 48 9.28 27.11 -4.55
N GLN A 49 9.23 25.83 -4.22
CA GLN A 49 8.71 24.80 -5.12
C GLN A 49 7.43 24.29 -4.49
N GLU A 50 6.33 24.47 -5.22
CA GLU A 50 5.04 23.89 -4.89
C GLU A 50 5.27 22.41 -4.56
N ARG A 51 5.15 22.07 -3.26
CA ARG A 51 5.22 20.68 -2.82
C ARG A 51 4.21 19.91 -3.68
N PRO A 52 4.59 18.82 -4.37
CA PRO A 52 3.64 18.04 -5.13
C PRO A 52 2.51 17.68 -4.18
N GLN A 53 1.30 18.14 -4.50
CA GLN A 53 0.11 17.92 -3.68
C GLN A 53 0.09 16.45 -3.28
N ARG A 54 0.13 16.17 -1.98
CA ARG A 54 0.10 14.81 -1.45
C ARG A 54 -1.08 14.11 -2.13
N ARG A 55 -0.80 13.21 -3.08
CA ARG A 55 -1.84 12.41 -3.72
C ARG A 55 -2.58 11.74 -2.56
N LYS A 56 -3.88 12.06 -2.40
CA LYS A 56 -4.72 11.38 -1.41
C LYS A 56 -4.52 9.90 -1.65
N TYR A 57 -3.88 9.21 -0.70
CA TYR A 57 -3.66 7.77 -0.77
C TYR A 57 -5.03 7.15 -1.02
N GLN A 58 -5.25 6.59 -2.21
CA GLN A 58 -6.46 5.83 -2.45
C GLN A 58 -6.38 4.64 -1.51
N HIS A 59 -7.25 4.61 -0.50
CA HIS A 59 -7.41 3.45 0.35
C HIS A 59 -7.84 2.27 -0.53
N PHE A 60 -6.86 1.45 -0.90
CA PHE A 60 -7.08 0.21 -1.62
C PHE A 60 -7.54 -0.79 -0.58
N VAL A 61 -8.82 -1.15 -0.60
CA VAL A 61 -9.30 -2.29 0.20
C VAL A 61 -8.83 -3.53 -0.56
N PRO A 62 -7.87 -4.31 -0.05
CA PRO A 62 -7.39 -5.50 -0.72
C PRO A 62 -8.54 -6.51 -0.84
N LEU A 63 -8.62 -7.21 -1.96
CA LEU A 63 -9.56 -8.33 -2.07
C LEU A 63 -9.09 -9.47 -1.15
N PRO A 64 -10.03 -10.23 -0.54
CA PRO A 64 -9.69 -11.41 0.23
C PRO A 64 -8.98 -12.44 -0.65
N VAL A 65 -8.11 -13.24 -0.03
CA VAL A 65 -7.44 -14.37 -0.69
C VAL A 65 -8.49 -15.34 -1.24
N ASN A 66 -8.23 -15.95 -2.40
CA ASN A 66 -9.19 -16.82 -3.08
C ASN A 66 -9.69 -17.98 -2.20
N ASP A 67 -8.82 -18.54 -1.35
CA ASP A 67 -9.20 -19.62 -0.44
C ASP A 67 -10.33 -19.17 0.50
N VAL A 68 -10.19 -17.99 1.11
CA VAL A 68 -11.23 -17.40 1.98
C VAL A 68 -12.46 -16.99 1.17
N ARG A 69 -12.27 -16.49 -0.05
CA ARG A 69 -13.36 -16.06 -0.92
C ARG A 69 -14.29 -17.22 -1.30
N TYR A 70 -13.72 -18.39 -1.59
CA TYR A 70 -14.43 -19.55 -2.14
C TYR A 70 -14.65 -20.68 -1.12
N ASP A 71 -14.32 -20.50 0.15
CA ASP A 71 -14.53 -21.52 1.20
C ASP A 71 -16.00 -21.76 1.59
N ARG A 72 -16.95 -21.03 0.98
CA ARG A 72 -18.41 -21.17 1.14
C ARG A 72 -18.92 -21.17 2.58
N THR A 73 -18.11 -20.77 3.55
CA THR A 73 -18.41 -20.87 4.98
C THR A 73 -18.34 -19.50 5.63
N GLY A 74 -19.38 -19.11 6.38
CA GLY A 74 -19.39 -17.83 7.11
C GLY A 74 -19.54 -16.58 6.25
N HIS A 75 -19.88 -16.70 4.96
CA HIS A 75 -20.19 -15.57 4.09
C HIS A 75 -21.67 -15.17 4.24
N PHE A 76 -21.96 -14.29 5.18
CA PHE A 76 -23.32 -13.78 5.40
C PHE A 76 -23.47 -12.34 4.89
N PRO A 77 -24.60 -12.01 4.24
CA PRO A 77 -24.91 -10.66 3.83
C PRO A 77 -25.41 -9.84 5.04
N GLU A 78 -24.78 -8.70 5.29
CA GLU A 78 -25.20 -7.71 6.28
C GLU A 78 -25.62 -6.42 5.58
N HIS A 79 -26.83 -5.94 5.88
CA HIS A 79 -27.29 -4.64 5.41
C HIS A 79 -26.74 -3.53 6.31
N VAL A 80 -25.82 -2.73 5.79
CA VAL A 80 -25.23 -1.63 6.55
C VAL A 80 -26.05 -0.37 6.36
N LYS A 81 -26.56 0.18 7.46
CA LYS A 81 -27.23 1.49 7.49
C LYS A 81 -26.19 2.60 7.31
N ARG A 82 -25.80 2.86 6.06
CA ARG A 82 -25.00 4.02 5.66
C ARG A 82 -25.81 4.92 4.74
N GLU A 83 -25.56 6.22 4.83
CA GLU A 83 -26.17 7.23 3.96
C GLU A 83 -25.88 6.93 2.49
N ASN A 84 -24.59 6.72 2.18
CA ASN A 84 -24.12 6.43 0.83
C ASN A 84 -23.93 4.93 0.56
N GLN A 85 -24.33 4.51 -0.64
CA GLN A 85 -24.05 3.16 -1.15
C GLN A 85 -22.59 3.03 -1.60
N MET A 86 -21.98 1.90 -1.32
CA MET A 86 -20.59 1.60 -1.72
C MET A 86 -20.55 0.89 -3.06
N LYS A 87 -19.48 1.08 -3.84
CA LYS A 87 -19.32 0.37 -5.11
C LYS A 87 -19.24 -1.14 -4.89
N CYS A 88 -19.94 -1.90 -5.74
CA CYS A 88 -19.82 -3.35 -5.78
C CYS A 88 -18.37 -3.74 -6.11
N ARG A 89 -17.85 -4.75 -5.40
CA ARG A 89 -16.47 -5.24 -5.56
C ARG A 89 -16.35 -6.44 -6.51
N LEU A 90 -17.47 -6.93 -7.05
CA LEU A 90 -17.44 -7.93 -8.12
C LEU A 90 -16.82 -7.30 -9.40
N PRO A 91 -15.80 -7.94 -10.01
CA PRO A 91 -15.22 -7.47 -11.27
C PRO A 91 -16.30 -7.30 -12.36
N GLY A 92 -16.28 -6.16 -13.06
CA GLY A 92 -17.24 -5.87 -14.13
C GLY A 92 -18.61 -5.35 -13.68
N CYS A 93 -18.88 -5.24 -12.37
CA CYS A 93 -20.15 -4.71 -11.88
C CYS A 93 -20.07 -3.19 -11.62
N PRO A 94 -20.82 -2.34 -12.36
CA PRO A 94 -20.91 -0.90 -12.09
C PRO A 94 -21.85 -0.54 -10.92
N GLY A 95 -22.48 -1.53 -10.29
CA GLY A 95 -23.48 -1.34 -9.26
C GLY A 95 -22.94 -0.74 -7.95
N LYS A 96 -23.85 -0.21 -7.14
CA LYS A 96 -23.59 0.17 -5.75
C LYS A 96 -24.50 -0.63 -4.83
N SER A 97 -24.04 -0.93 -3.63
CA SER A 97 -24.75 -1.76 -2.65
C SER A 97 -24.58 -1.22 -1.23
N ARG A 98 -25.59 -1.47 -0.39
CA ARG A 98 -25.53 -1.34 1.08
C ARG A 98 -25.28 -2.67 1.78
N VAL A 99 -25.25 -3.76 1.02
CA VAL A 99 -25.00 -5.10 1.53
C VAL A 99 -23.50 -5.37 1.50
N ARG A 100 -22.94 -5.76 2.64
CA ARG A 100 -21.57 -6.24 2.75
C ARG A 100 -21.53 -7.71 3.16
N CYS A 101 -20.49 -8.42 2.74
CA CYS A 101 -20.16 -9.72 3.34
C CYS A 101 -19.46 -9.48 4.68
N ILE A 102 -19.95 -10.10 5.76
CA ILE A 102 -19.37 -9.93 7.11
C ILE A 102 -17.92 -10.43 7.16
N LYS A 103 -17.64 -11.57 6.52
CA LYS A 103 -16.33 -12.22 6.55
C LYS A 103 -15.29 -11.53 5.67
N CYS A 104 -15.69 -11.11 4.47
CA CYS A 104 -14.78 -10.46 3.53
C CYS A 104 -14.71 -8.93 3.67
N ASP A 105 -15.64 -8.33 4.40
CA ASP A 105 -15.83 -6.88 4.50
C ASP A 105 -15.89 -6.16 3.13
N LEU A 106 -16.54 -6.81 2.16
CA LEU A 106 -16.73 -6.28 0.81
C LEU A 106 -18.20 -6.04 0.51
N TYR A 107 -18.47 -4.92 -0.17
CA TYR A 107 -19.79 -4.57 -0.64
C TYR A 107 -20.10 -5.29 -1.95
N LEU A 108 -21.21 -6.02 -1.96
CA LEU A 108 -21.65 -6.83 -3.09
C LEU A 108 -23.15 -6.59 -3.32
N CYS A 109 -23.57 -6.55 -4.59
CA CYS A 109 -24.99 -6.45 -4.92
C CYS A 109 -25.73 -7.73 -4.51
N LEU A 110 -26.94 -7.56 -3.97
CA LEU A 110 -27.86 -8.64 -3.67
C LEU A 110 -29.29 -8.37 -4.17
N GLN A 111 -29.70 -7.11 -4.30
CA GLN A 111 -31.08 -6.75 -4.67
C GLN A 111 -31.36 -6.95 -6.18
N ASN A 112 -30.58 -6.30 -7.05
CA ASN A 112 -30.83 -6.33 -8.50
C ASN A 112 -29.96 -7.34 -9.26
N ARG A 113 -28.87 -7.78 -8.63
CA ARG A 113 -27.85 -8.67 -9.20
C ARG A 113 -27.34 -9.57 -8.09
N ASN A 114 -27.17 -10.85 -8.35
CA ASN A 114 -26.67 -11.84 -7.38
C ASN A 114 -25.14 -11.84 -7.28
N CYS A 115 -24.52 -10.65 -7.30
CA CYS A 115 -23.07 -10.51 -7.23
C CYS A 115 -22.48 -11.10 -5.95
N PHE A 116 -23.25 -11.14 -4.86
CA PHE A 116 -22.85 -11.83 -3.63
C PHE A 116 -22.59 -13.32 -3.89
N PHE A 117 -23.53 -13.99 -4.55
CA PHE A 117 -23.43 -15.41 -4.86
C PHE A 117 -22.30 -15.69 -5.85
N GLU A 118 -22.21 -14.91 -6.93
CA GLU A 118 -21.16 -15.04 -7.95
C GLU A 118 -19.76 -14.73 -7.41
N PHE A 119 -19.65 -13.88 -6.39
CA PHE A 119 -18.36 -13.59 -5.80
C PHE A 119 -17.83 -14.78 -4.99
N HIS A 120 -18.71 -15.51 -4.30
CA HIS A 120 -18.35 -16.61 -3.40
C HIS A 120 -18.44 -18.01 -4.04
N ASN A 121 -19.07 -18.13 -5.20
CA ASN A 121 -19.12 -19.37 -5.98
C ASN A 121 -18.23 -19.27 -7.20
N LYS A 122 -17.41 -20.30 -7.38
CA LYS A 122 -16.60 -20.53 -8.57
C LYS A 122 -17.40 -21.33 -9.59
#